data_AF-A0A136J2H7-F1
#
_entry.id   AF-A0A136J2H7-F1
#
_cell.length_a   1.000
_cell.length_b   1.000
_cell.length_c   1.000
_cell.angle_alpha   90.00
_cell.angle_beta   90.00
_cell.angle_gamma   90.00
#
_symmetry.space_group_name_H-M   'P 1'
#
loop_
_entity.id
_entity.type
_entity.pdbx_description
1 polymer ?
#
loop_
_entity_poly.entity_id
_entity_poly.type
_entity_poly.pdbx_seq_one_letter_code
_entity_poly.pdbx_strand_id
1 'polypeptide(L)'
;MASKGGSGLEDILANQTFFGNVWVPSFAHRARVFWELSTHGWDDRYCGGGMTWNPRLLPYKNAITNELYIAASASMYLYFPGDNNGSPFLNGGAGSHRPTGRDDDDDDDGDDGPPIWPPRDPEHLKAAVEGYRWLAASGFTDKQGLIIDGFHISGYADPGNNNTACDERNPQIFTYNQGVVLT
;
A
#
# COMPACT_ATOMS: atom_id res chain seq x y z
N MET A 1 -43.36 -4.90 -43.51
CA MET A 1 -43.27 -4.12 -42.26
C MET A 1 -43.18 -5.12 -41.11
N ALA A 2 -41.98 -5.35 -40.57
CA ALA A 2 -41.81 -6.12 -39.35
C ALA A 2 -41.23 -5.19 -38.29
N SER A 3 -42.02 -4.92 -37.26
CA SER A 3 -41.67 -4.07 -36.13
C SER A 3 -40.56 -4.74 -35.31
N LYS A 4 -39.39 -4.11 -35.21
CA LYS A 4 -38.34 -4.46 -34.23
C LYS A 4 -38.69 -3.78 -32.90
N GLY A 5 -39.48 -4.44 -32.08
CA GLY A 5 -39.67 -4.08 -30.67
C GLY A 5 -38.81 -4.98 -29.80
N GLY A 6 -37.60 -4.55 -29.44
CA GLY A 6 -36.72 -5.38 -28.63
C GLY A 6 -35.36 -4.80 -28.26
N SER A 7 -35.19 -3.47 -28.11
CA SER A 7 -33.90 -2.89 -27.65
C SER A 7 -33.95 -2.22 -26.28
N GLY A 8 -35.14 -1.95 -25.72
CA GLY A 8 -35.23 -1.12 -24.50
C GLY A 8 -34.67 -1.77 -23.24
N LEU A 9 -34.92 -3.07 -23.00
CA LEU A 9 -34.53 -3.71 -21.74
C LEU A 9 -33.04 -4.04 -21.67
N GLU A 10 -32.45 -4.49 -22.78
CA GLU A 10 -31.00 -4.78 -22.83
C GLU A 10 -30.18 -3.50 -22.75
N ASP A 11 -30.61 -2.43 -23.44
CA ASP A 11 -29.97 -1.10 -23.33
C ASP A 11 -30.10 -0.54 -21.90
N ILE A 12 -31.25 -0.75 -21.23
CA ILE A 12 -31.43 -0.34 -19.83
C ILE A 12 -30.56 -1.16 -18.88
N LEU A 13 -30.44 -2.48 -19.07
CA LEU A 13 -29.60 -3.34 -18.24
C LEU A 13 -28.11 -3.06 -18.46
N ALA A 14 -27.69 -2.79 -19.71
CA ALA A 14 -26.31 -2.45 -20.05
C ALA A 14 -25.91 -1.05 -19.56
N ASN A 15 -26.86 -0.13 -19.46
CA ASN A 15 -26.63 1.26 -19.05
C ASN A 15 -27.02 1.53 -17.59
N GLN A 16 -27.43 0.50 -16.85
CA GLN A 16 -27.60 0.59 -15.41
C GLN A 16 -26.23 0.66 -14.75
N THR A 17 -25.99 1.75 -14.03
CA THR A 17 -24.87 1.82 -13.08
C THR A 17 -25.02 0.65 -12.11
N PHE A 18 -24.03 -0.25 -12.10
CA PHE A 18 -23.97 -1.32 -11.10
C PHE A 18 -24.20 -0.72 -9.72
N PHE A 19 -25.18 -1.26 -8.95
CA PHE A 19 -25.55 -0.71 -7.65
C PHE A 19 -24.33 -0.54 -6.72
N GLY A 20 -23.30 -1.37 -6.85
CA GLY A 20 -22.07 -1.25 -6.08
C GLY A 20 -21.29 0.05 -6.28
N ASN A 21 -21.49 0.76 -7.40
CA ASN A 21 -20.80 2.02 -7.69
C ASN A 21 -21.08 3.11 -6.66
N VAL A 22 -22.23 3.06 -5.96
CA VAL A 22 -22.56 4.01 -4.89
C VAL A 22 -21.58 3.94 -3.71
N TRP A 23 -20.87 2.82 -3.54
CA TRP A 23 -19.91 2.59 -2.46
C TRP A 23 -18.48 2.95 -2.82
N VAL A 24 -18.20 3.29 -4.09
CA VAL A 24 -16.85 3.61 -4.56
C VAL A 24 -16.18 4.70 -3.71
N PRO A 25 -16.83 5.84 -3.37
CA PRO A 25 -16.20 6.85 -2.52
C PRO A 25 -15.86 6.32 -1.11
N SER A 26 -16.75 5.54 -0.50
CA SER A 26 -16.50 4.99 0.84
C SER A 26 -15.38 3.94 0.87
N PHE A 27 -15.28 3.12 -0.17
CA PHE A 27 -14.20 2.13 -0.30
C PHE A 27 -12.87 2.79 -0.67
N ALA A 28 -12.88 3.80 -1.54
CA ALA A 28 -11.70 4.61 -1.85
C ALA A 28 -11.16 5.26 -0.56
N HIS A 29 -12.03 5.93 0.20
CA HIS A 29 -11.63 6.53 1.47
C HIS A 29 -10.99 5.53 2.44
N ARG A 30 -11.58 4.33 2.58
CA ARG A 30 -11.00 3.26 3.40
C ARG A 30 -9.66 2.76 2.87
N ALA A 31 -9.54 2.57 1.56
CA ALA A 31 -8.30 2.11 0.93
C ALA A 31 -7.17 3.11 1.17
N ARG A 32 -7.44 4.41 1.00
CA ARG A 32 -6.50 5.49 1.33
C ARG A 32 -6.03 5.38 2.78
N VAL A 33 -6.96 5.31 3.73
CA VAL A 33 -6.61 5.30 5.15
C VAL A 33 -5.83 4.05 5.53
N PHE A 34 -6.21 2.87 5.02
CA PHE A 34 -5.41 1.66 5.25
C PHE A 34 -4.01 1.77 4.67
N TRP A 35 -3.87 2.36 3.48
CA TRP A 35 -2.56 2.59 2.88
C TRP A 35 -1.71 3.56 3.72
N GLU A 36 -2.26 4.71 4.14
CA GLU A 36 -1.59 5.67 5.03
C GLU A 36 -1.17 5.05 6.37
N LEU A 37 -2.03 4.27 7.00
CA LEU A 37 -1.66 3.57 8.24
C LEU A 37 -0.56 2.53 8.01
N SER A 38 -0.55 1.90 6.84
CA SER A 38 0.46 0.90 6.48
C SER A 38 1.81 1.52 6.19
N THR A 39 1.89 2.73 5.59
CA THR A 39 3.17 3.37 5.27
C THR A 39 4.03 3.58 6.52
N HIS A 40 3.42 3.81 7.68
CA HIS A 40 4.13 3.92 8.97
C HIS A 40 4.84 2.65 9.43
N GLY A 41 4.48 1.48 8.87
CA GLY A 41 5.15 0.22 9.14
C GLY A 41 6.45 0.02 8.35
N TRP A 42 6.69 0.86 7.32
CA TRP A 42 7.92 0.83 6.53
C TRP A 42 9.02 1.65 7.22
N ASP A 43 10.19 1.04 7.41
CA ASP A 43 11.39 1.70 7.95
C ASP A 43 12.65 1.21 7.24
N ASP A 44 13.72 1.99 7.29
CA ASP A 44 15.04 1.67 6.72
C ASP A 44 16.10 1.34 7.79
N ARG A 45 15.73 1.41 9.08
CA ARG A 45 16.62 1.17 10.21
C ARG A 45 17.26 -0.21 10.16
N TYR A 46 16.50 -1.20 9.72
CA TYR A 46 16.95 -2.58 9.57
C TYR A 46 16.68 -3.08 8.16
N CYS A 47 17.54 -3.96 7.68
CA CYS A 47 17.43 -4.62 6.38
C CYS A 47 17.36 -3.67 5.17
N GLY A 48 17.83 -2.43 5.33
CA GLY A 48 17.79 -1.40 4.29
C GLY A 48 16.37 -1.07 3.80
N GLY A 49 15.34 -1.39 4.58
CA GLY A 49 13.95 -1.21 4.19
C GLY A 49 13.02 -2.29 4.74
N GLY A 50 11.80 -2.25 4.23
CA GLY A 50 10.79 -3.26 4.47
C GLY A 50 9.88 -2.96 5.64
N MET A 51 8.71 -3.60 5.64
CA MET A 51 7.77 -3.59 6.73
C MET A 51 8.12 -4.62 7.79
N THR A 52 8.01 -4.21 9.04
CA THR A 52 8.08 -5.11 10.20
C THR A 52 6.70 -5.70 10.47
N TRP A 53 6.57 -7.04 10.51
CA TRP A 53 5.27 -7.72 10.66
C TRP A 53 4.49 -7.26 11.90
N ASN A 54 5.17 -7.17 13.04
CA ASN A 54 4.59 -6.69 14.28
C ASN A 54 5.64 -5.92 15.09
N PRO A 55 5.48 -4.61 15.30
CA PRO A 55 6.47 -3.78 16.01
C PRO A 55 6.56 -4.10 17.51
N ARG A 56 5.66 -4.94 18.06
CA ARG A 56 5.65 -5.34 19.47
C ARG A 56 6.39 -6.65 19.74
N LEU A 57 6.90 -7.31 18.70
CA LEU A 57 7.61 -8.59 18.79
C LEU A 57 9.06 -8.44 18.31
N LEU A 58 9.82 -9.54 18.37
CA LEU A 58 11.15 -9.60 17.74
C LEU A 58 11.00 -9.19 16.26
N PRO A 59 11.83 -8.26 15.75
CA PRO A 59 11.69 -7.81 14.37
C PRO A 59 11.71 -8.97 13.39
N TYR A 60 10.70 -8.98 12.54
CA TYR A 60 10.53 -9.98 11.52
C TYR A 60 10.07 -9.27 10.24
N LYS A 61 10.97 -9.22 9.25
CA LYS A 61 10.65 -8.72 7.91
C LYS A 61 10.18 -9.92 7.10
N ASN A 62 8.87 -10.13 7.03
CA ASN A 62 8.27 -11.25 6.31
C ASN A 62 7.79 -10.84 4.91
N ALA A 63 7.64 -11.83 4.04
CA ALA A 63 7.24 -11.62 2.66
C ALA A 63 5.85 -10.99 2.62
N ILE A 64 4.88 -11.59 3.31
CA ILE A 64 3.48 -11.21 3.17
C ILE A 64 3.16 -9.75 3.50
N THR A 65 3.73 -9.22 4.59
CA THR A 65 3.45 -7.83 4.97
C THR A 65 4.02 -6.88 3.93
N ASN A 66 5.20 -7.19 3.39
CA ASN A 66 5.85 -6.40 2.34
C ASN A 66 5.13 -6.53 1.00
N GLU A 67 4.78 -7.74 0.59
CA GLU A 67 4.06 -8.00 -0.65
C GLU A 67 2.68 -7.34 -0.68
N LEU A 68 1.93 -7.41 0.42
CA LEU A 68 0.63 -6.74 0.53
C LEU A 68 0.75 -5.23 0.39
N TYR A 69 1.77 -4.62 1.00
CA TYR A 69 2.00 -3.19 0.86
C TYR A 69 2.42 -2.78 -0.55
N ILE A 70 3.27 -3.58 -1.21
CA ILE A 70 3.66 -3.37 -2.60
C ILE A 70 2.45 -3.49 -3.53
N ALA A 71 1.68 -4.57 -3.41
CA ALA A 71 0.49 -4.82 -4.23
C ALA A 71 -0.60 -3.77 -3.98
N ALA A 72 -0.80 -3.36 -2.73
CA ALA A 72 -1.70 -2.26 -2.39
C ALA A 72 -1.24 -0.95 -3.01
N SER A 73 0.05 -0.61 -2.93
CA SER A 73 0.61 0.61 -3.52
C SER A 73 0.47 0.63 -5.05
N ALA A 74 0.72 -0.51 -5.72
CA ALA A 74 0.52 -0.65 -7.16
C ALA A 74 -0.98 -0.50 -7.53
N SER A 75 -1.87 -1.14 -6.76
CA SER A 75 -3.32 -1.04 -6.95
C SER A 75 -3.84 0.37 -6.71
N MET A 76 -3.31 1.08 -5.70
CA MET A 76 -3.62 2.47 -5.44
C MET A 76 -3.19 3.35 -6.62
N TYR A 77 -2.02 3.12 -7.20
CA TYR A 77 -1.60 3.90 -8.37
C TYR A 77 -2.48 3.62 -9.60
N LEU A 78 -2.85 2.36 -9.86
CA LEU A 78 -3.53 1.97 -11.10
C LEU A 78 -5.05 2.21 -11.06
N TYR A 79 -5.69 1.98 -9.92
CA TYR A 79 -7.15 1.82 -9.84
C TYR A 79 -7.83 2.77 -8.84
N PHE A 80 -7.08 3.45 -7.97
CA PHE A 80 -7.68 4.36 -6.99
C PHE A 80 -8.35 5.55 -7.71
N PRO A 81 -9.65 5.79 -7.47
CA PRO A 81 -10.39 6.87 -8.14
C PRO A 81 -10.16 8.24 -7.50
N GLY A 82 -9.29 8.33 -6.50
CA GLY A 82 -9.10 9.51 -5.68
C GLY A 82 -9.99 9.52 -4.42
N ASP A 83 -9.67 10.41 -3.49
CA ASP A 83 -10.46 10.68 -2.30
C ASP A 83 -10.36 12.16 -1.92
N ASN A 84 -11.51 12.78 -1.66
CA ASN A 84 -11.66 14.17 -1.21
C ASN A 84 -12.17 14.27 0.23
N ASN A 85 -12.39 13.14 0.90
CA ASN A 85 -12.77 13.12 2.31
C ASN A 85 -11.52 13.25 3.18
N GLY A 86 -11.30 14.44 3.73
CA GLY A 86 -10.18 14.75 4.62
C GLY A 86 -10.30 14.22 6.05
N SER A 87 -11.38 13.50 6.39
CA SER A 87 -11.51 12.92 7.72
C SER A 87 -10.46 11.81 7.92
N PRO A 88 -9.55 11.88 8.91
CA PRO A 88 -8.75 10.72 9.26
C PRO A 88 -9.63 9.65 9.91
N PHE A 89 -9.21 8.38 9.87
CA PHE A 89 -9.71 7.43 10.87
C PHE A 89 -9.13 7.86 12.21
N LEU A 90 -9.99 8.41 13.07
CA LEU A 90 -9.75 8.82 14.45
C LEU A 90 -8.47 8.22 15.09
N ASN A 91 -7.37 8.98 15.03
CA ASN A 91 -6.37 9.06 16.08
C ASN A 91 -5.70 10.42 15.96
N GLY A 92 -5.84 11.22 17.01
CA GLY A 92 -5.28 12.56 17.07
C GLY A 92 -3.75 12.53 16.99
N GLY A 93 -3.21 13.47 16.22
CA GLY A 93 -1.79 13.82 16.25
C GLY A 93 -0.96 13.26 15.09
N ALA A 94 -1.26 13.69 13.88
CA ALA A 94 -0.30 14.08 12.83
C ALA A 94 -1.12 14.29 11.55
N GLY A 95 -1.27 15.53 11.11
CA GLY A 95 -1.98 15.83 9.88
C GLY A 95 -1.30 15.11 8.71
N SER A 96 -2.10 14.39 7.91
CA SER A 96 -1.76 14.12 6.51
C SER A 96 -1.87 15.44 5.73
N HIS A 97 -1.17 16.47 6.18
CA HIS A 97 -1.00 17.66 5.39
C HIS A 97 0.09 17.31 4.38
N ARG A 98 -0.34 16.94 3.18
CA ARG A 98 0.53 16.94 2.01
C ARG A 98 1.14 18.34 1.98
N PRO A 99 2.47 18.53 2.05
CA PRO A 99 3.04 19.80 1.66
C PRO A 99 2.65 19.95 0.20
N THR A 100 1.70 20.83 -0.08
CA THR A 100 1.48 21.28 -1.44
C THR A 100 2.83 21.85 -1.86
N GLY A 101 3.50 21.21 -2.81
CA GLY A 101 4.80 21.65 -3.32
C GLY A 101 4.67 22.93 -4.16
N ARG A 102 4.01 23.94 -3.59
CA ARG A 102 4.00 25.31 -4.05
C ARG A 102 4.99 26.05 -3.16
N ASP A 103 6.15 26.31 -3.73
CA ASP A 103 7.10 27.30 -3.22
C ASP A 103 6.43 28.68 -3.36
N ASP A 104 5.44 28.98 -2.53
CA ASP A 104 4.80 30.29 -2.51
C ASP A 104 5.04 30.90 -1.13
N ASP A 105 6.05 31.78 -1.08
CA ASP A 105 6.40 32.69 0.01
C ASP A 105 5.27 33.71 0.26
N ASP A 106 4.08 33.25 0.61
CA ASP A 106 2.97 34.13 0.99
C ASP A 106 2.37 33.66 2.31
N ASP A 107 2.29 34.60 3.25
CA ASP A 107 1.60 34.51 4.53
C ASP A 107 0.09 34.29 4.30
N ASP A 108 -0.30 33.11 3.80
CA ASP A 108 -1.69 32.67 3.73
C ASP A 108 -2.01 31.98 5.07
N ASP A 109 -3.04 32.47 5.75
CA ASP A 109 -3.63 31.85 6.93
C ASP A 109 -4.38 30.56 6.53
N GLY A 110 -3.64 29.66 5.87
CA GLY A 110 -4.11 28.58 5.01
C GLY A 110 -4.95 27.55 5.75
N ASP A 111 -6.27 27.75 5.73
CA ASP A 111 -7.23 26.65 5.72
C ASP A 111 -7.12 25.97 4.35
N ASP A 112 -5.97 25.32 4.13
CA ASP A 112 -5.81 24.37 3.05
C ASP A 112 -6.89 23.32 3.25
N GLY A 113 -7.89 23.34 2.37
CA GLY A 113 -9.02 22.43 2.42
C GLY A 113 -8.59 20.96 2.57
N PRO A 114 -9.54 20.05 2.85
CA PRO A 114 -9.24 18.66 3.18
C PRO A 114 -8.26 18.04 2.18
N PRO A 115 -7.24 17.28 2.64
CA PRO A 115 -6.24 16.68 1.76
C PRO A 115 -6.89 15.97 0.58
N ILE A 116 -6.62 16.45 -0.64
CA ILE A 116 -7.13 15.83 -1.85
C ILE A 116 -6.12 14.79 -2.32
N TRP A 117 -6.56 13.54 -2.37
CA TRP A 117 -5.78 12.44 -2.92
C TRP A 117 -6.24 12.19 -4.36
N PRO A 118 -5.46 12.57 -5.37
CA PRO A 118 -5.87 12.39 -6.76
C PRO A 118 -5.75 10.92 -7.20
N PRO A 119 -6.49 10.52 -8.25
CA PRO A 119 -6.16 9.31 -9.00
C PRO A 119 -4.70 9.34 -9.46
N ARG A 120 -4.04 8.16 -9.48
CA ARG A 120 -2.64 8.02 -9.93
C ARG A 120 -1.65 8.92 -9.19
N ASP A 121 -1.84 9.14 -7.89
CA ASP A 121 -0.87 9.91 -7.10
C ASP A 121 0.54 9.27 -7.21
N PRO A 122 1.59 10.04 -7.56
CA PRO A 122 2.96 9.53 -7.72
C PRO A 122 3.54 8.90 -6.45
N GLU A 123 3.03 9.22 -5.27
CA GLU A 123 3.49 8.62 -4.02
C GLU A 123 3.20 7.11 -3.95
N HIS A 124 2.01 6.69 -4.42
CA HIS A 124 1.65 5.27 -4.51
C HIS A 124 2.58 4.52 -5.48
N LEU A 125 2.91 5.13 -6.62
CA LEU A 125 3.85 4.54 -7.59
C LEU A 125 5.25 4.39 -6.98
N LYS A 126 5.73 5.45 -6.30
CA LYS A 126 7.03 5.43 -5.64
C LYS A 126 7.11 4.29 -4.62
N ALA A 127 6.12 4.19 -3.73
CA ALA A 127 6.05 3.12 -2.74
C ALA A 127 6.04 1.72 -3.36
N ALA A 128 5.27 1.52 -4.44
CA ALA A 128 5.23 0.25 -5.16
C ALA A 128 6.60 -0.12 -5.77
N VAL A 129 7.24 0.83 -6.45
CA VAL A 129 8.53 0.61 -7.12
C VAL A 129 9.66 0.39 -6.11
N GLU A 130 9.75 1.23 -5.08
CA GLU A 130 10.78 1.11 -4.05
C GLU A 130 10.60 -0.16 -3.22
N GLY A 131 9.36 -0.49 -2.86
CA GLY A 131 9.05 -1.72 -2.14
C GLY A 131 9.40 -2.97 -2.94
N TYR A 132 9.04 -3.03 -4.23
CA TYR A 132 9.39 -4.17 -5.08
C TYR A 132 10.90 -4.30 -5.29
N ARG A 133 11.62 -3.18 -5.48
CA ARG A 133 13.08 -3.19 -5.56
C ARG A 133 13.72 -3.74 -4.29
N TRP A 134 13.21 -3.33 -3.13
CA TRP A 134 13.65 -3.88 -1.85
C TRP A 134 13.37 -5.38 -1.76
N LEU A 135 12.14 -5.82 -2.07
CA LEU A 135 11.76 -7.24 -2.00
C LEU A 135 12.68 -8.11 -2.88
N ALA A 136 12.96 -7.67 -4.10
CA ALA A 136 13.83 -8.35 -5.04
C ALA A 136 15.31 -8.38 -4.60
N ALA A 137 15.77 -7.36 -3.87
CA ALA A 137 17.15 -7.27 -3.38
C ALA A 137 17.39 -7.97 -2.04
N SER A 138 16.35 -8.18 -1.23
CA SER A 138 16.43 -8.69 0.14
C SER A 138 16.64 -10.20 0.28
N GLY A 139 16.76 -10.94 -0.83
CA GLY A 139 17.09 -12.37 -0.78
C GLY A 139 15.94 -13.30 -0.40
N PHE A 140 14.68 -12.85 -0.55
CA PHE A 140 13.48 -13.65 -0.29
C PHE A 140 13.37 -14.91 -1.17
N THR A 141 14.11 -14.99 -2.27
CA THR A 141 14.04 -16.10 -3.20
C THR A 141 14.99 -17.23 -2.79
N ASP A 142 14.52 -18.48 -2.78
CA ASP A 142 15.38 -19.66 -2.63
C ASP A 142 16.08 -20.05 -3.95
N LYS A 143 16.77 -21.20 -3.97
CA LYS A 143 17.50 -21.66 -5.17
C LYS A 143 16.58 -22.05 -6.33
N GLN A 144 15.29 -22.23 -6.06
CA GLN A 144 14.27 -22.67 -6.99
C GLN A 144 13.43 -21.49 -7.53
N GLY A 145 13.66 -20.28 -7.04
CA GLY A 145 12.84 -19.13 -7.41
C GLY A 145 11.65 -18.89 -6.49
N LEU A 146 11.51 -19.65 -5.40
CA LEU A 146 10.35 -19.56 -4.50
C LEU A 146 10.59 -18.53 -3.41
N ILE A 147 9.54 -17.75 -3.10
CA ILE A 147 9.56 -16.73 -2.04
C ILE A 147 9.39 -17.42 -0.68
N ILE A 148 10.35 -17.21 0.22
CA ILE A 148 10.31 -17.72 1.59
C ILE A 148 9.48 -16.83 2.51
N ASP A 149 9.34 -17.23 3.76
CA ASP A 149 8.53 -16.50 4.74
C ASP A 149 9.17 -15.19 5.19
N GLY A 150 10.48 -15.14 5.48
CA GLY A 150 11.10 -13.91 5.95
C GLY A 150 12.43 -14.04 6.68
N PHE A 151 12.76 -12.98 7.41
CA PHE A 151 14.03 -12.83 8.12
C PHE A 151 13.85 -12.20 9.49
N HIS A 152 14.53 -12.77 10.47
CA HIS A 152 14.91 -12.09 11.70
C HIS A 152 16.30 -11.45 11.54
N ILE A 153 16.72 -10.72 12.58
CA ILE A 153 18.02 -10.05 12.65
C ILE A 153 18.82 -10.74 13.76
N SER A 154 19.93 -11.37 13.39
CA SER A 154 20.75 -12.12 14.33
C SER A 154 21.34 -11.20 15.40
N GLY A 155 21.29 -11.64 16.66
CA GLY A 155 21.82 -10.90 17.80
C GLY A 155 21.05 -9.63 18.17
N TYR A 156 19.83 -9.42 17.64
CA TYR A 156 19.00 -8.25 17.97
C TYR A 156 18.75 -8.06 19.49
N ALA A 157 18.68 -9.15 20.25
CA ALA A 157 18.46 -9.11 21.69
C ALA A 157 19.72 -8.77 22.50
N ASP A 158 20.90 -8.73 21.88
CA ASP A 158 22.17 -8.38 22.51
C ASP A 158 22.45 -6.88 22.36
N PRO A 159 22.48 -6.09 23.46
CA PRO A 159 22.77 -4.65 23.40
C PRO A 159 24.16 -4.31 22.85
N GLY A 160 25.11 -5.26 22.85
CA GLY A 160 26.43 -5.09 22.29
C GLY A 160 26.51 -5.34 20.77
N ASN A 161 25.45 -5.85 20.17
CA ASN A 161 25.42 -6.16 18.74
C ASN A 161 24.87 -4.96 17.93
N ASN A 162 25.55 -4.61 16.85
CA ASN A 162 25.18 -3.54 15.94
C ASN A 162 24.68 -4.04 14.57
N ASN A 163 24.34 -5.32 14.46
CA ASN A 163 23.82 -5.92 13.25
C ASN A 163 22.47 -5.31 12.85
N THR A 164 22.39 -4.91 11.59
CA THR A 164 21.15 -4.41 10.99
C THR A 164 20.70 -5.23 9.79
N ALA A 165 21.37 -6.34 9.49
CA ALA A 165 21.07 -7.18 8.34
C ALA A 165 19.90 -8.14 8.60
N CYS A 166 19.12 -8.43 7.55
CA CYS A 166 18.15 -9.53 7.53
C CYS A 166 18.89 -10.85 7.23
N ASP A 167 19.53 -11.42 8.25
CA ASP A 167 20.47 -12.54 8.11
C ASP A 167 19.97 -13.85 8.73
N GLU A 168 18.95 -13.81 9.58
CA GLU A 168 18.34 -15.00 10.17
C GLU A 168 17.10 -15.43 9.37
N ARG A 169 17.37 -16.19 8.30
CA ARG A 169 16.39 -16.62 7.31
C ARG A 169 15.41 -17.67 7.86
N ASN A 170 14.10 -17.42 7.70
CA ASN A 170 13.07 -18.46 7.79
C ASN A 170 12.77 -19.04 6.40
N PRO A 171 13.19 -20.28 6.10
CA PRO A 171 13.08 -20.85 4.76
C PRO A 171 11.70 -21.44 4.44
N GLN A 172 10.69 -21.28 5.30
CA GLN A 172 9.34 -21.79 5.03
C GLN A 172 8.78 -21.19 3.74
N ILE A 173 8.07 -22.01 2.97
CA ILE A 173 7.47 -21.62 1.69
C ILE A 173 5.96 -21.75 1.82
N PHE A 174 5.26 -20.66 1.55
CA PHE A 174 3.81 -20.63 1.55
C PHE A 174 3.29 -20.25 0.17
N THR A 175 2.18 -20.89 -0.23
CA THR A 175 1.59 -20.69 -1.56
C THR A 175 1.18 -19.25 -1.82
N TYR A 176 0.66 -18.56 -0.80
CA TYR A 176 0.18 -17.21 -0.96
C TYR A 176 1.33 -16.20 -1.21
N ASN A 177 2.49 -16.37 -0.56
CA ASN A 177 3.70 -15.57 -0.84
C ASN A 177 4.15 -15.68 -2.32
N GLN A 178 3.73 -16.72 -3.05
CA GLN A 178 4.12 -16.86 -4.46
C GLN A 178 3.26 -16.04 -5.42
N GLY A 179 2.15 -15.47 -4.93
CA GLY A 179 1.10 -14.91 -5.78
C GLY A 179 0.77 -13.44 -5.53
N VAL A 180 1.06 -12.89 -4.35
CA VAL A 180 0.57 -11.54 -3.99
C VAL A 180 1.13 -10.47 -4.91
N VAL A 181 2.42 -10.49 -5.23
CA VAL A 181 3.04 -9.48 -6.12
C VAL A 181 2.77 -9.73 -7.62
N LEU A 182 2.01 -10.76 -7.97
CA LEU A 182 1.62 -11.05 -9.36
C LEU A 182 0.27 -10.41 -9.76
N THR A 183 -0.40 -9.71 -8.84
CA THR A 183 -1.68 -9.04 -9.06
C THR A 183 -1.52 -7.63 -9.61
#